data_AF-A0A350C8E4-F1
#
_entry.id   AF-A0A350C8E4-F1
#
_cell.length_a   1.000
_cell.length_b   1.000
_cell.length_c   1.000
_cell.angle_alpha   90.00
_cell.angle_beta   90.00
_cell.angle_gamma   90.00
#
_symmetry.space_group_name_H-M   'P 1'
#
loop_
_entity.id
_entity.type
_entity.pdbx_description
1 polymer ?
#
loop_
_entity_poly.entity_id
_entity_poly.type
_entity_poly.pdbx_seq_one_letter_code
_entity_poly.pdbx_strand_id
1 'polypeptide(L)'
;NSVGDRLPKDQREVYAREQLLLHAARETEVVVQALRIGSIAIATTPTETYAVTGLKIKAASPLPDTMVIELANGGDGYIPPPEQHAFGGYNTWPARSAGLQVDAEPRIAQAAIRLLEKVSGKNRRSWQQPEGPAGRRLQAMRPVAWWRLDEFNGPVAADSSGKHRHAVLEPGITFSLEGPHSDAWCSPGILNRCPQFAGGRLTSDGSDLGSQYSISLWFWNGMPRESRPVAGWIYSRDYDSGISSTGEHLGLGGAGEIAERIIFRSGDSPAVVGTDTIPRWTWAHITMVRDGEQVTVWLNGRQQFHTRATPAIAAQLFLGGRSDNDSNWEGRLDEAALFNRALTEQEIALLANPVHAVEK
;
A
#
# COMPACT_ATOMS: atom_id res chain seq x y z
N ASN A 1 -22.42 -39.81 3.73
CA ASN A 1 -21.06 -40.39 3.63
C ASN A 1 -20.24 -39.98 4.83
N SER A 2 -20.31 -40.74 5.92
CA SER A 2 -19.56 -40.46 7.15
C SER A 2 -18.09 -40.81 6.97
N VAL A 3 -17.22 -39.81 7.01
CA VAL A 3 -15.81 -40.00 7.29
C VAL A 3 -15.75 -40.43 8.76
N GLY A 4 -15.73 -41.73 9.04
CA GLY A 4 -15.60 -42.27 10.41
C GLY A 4 -14.22 -41.98 11.00
N ASP A 5 -13.67 -42.90 11.80
CA ASP A 5 -12.38 -42.71 12.49
C ASP A 5 -11.13 -42.81 11.59
N ARG A 6 -11.30 -42.97 10.28
CA ARG A 6 -10.16 -43.05 9.35
C ARG A 6 -9.53 -41.67 9.15
N LEU A 7 -8.24 -41.66 8.82
CA LEU A 7 -7.57 -40.44 8.41
C LEU A 7 -8.16 -39.89 7.09
N PRO A 8 -8.25 -38.55 6.94
CA PRO A 8 -8.57 -37.90 5.67
C PRO A 8 -7.56 -38.29 4.58
N LYS A 9 -8.02 -38.47 3.34
CA LYS A 9 -7.18 -38.89 2.20
C LYS A 9 -6.74 -37.73 1.33
N ASP A 10 -7.48 -36.63 1.34
CA ASP A 10 -7.23 -35.46 0.51
C ASP A 10 -7.62 -34.17 1.24
N GLN A 11 -7.29 -33.04 0.61
CA GLN A 11 -7.54 -31.72 1.15
C GLN A 11 -9.04 -31.46 1.42
N ARG A 12 -9.94 -31.99 0.58
CA ARG A 12 -11.38 -31.79 0.74
C ARG A 12 -11.90 -32.49 1.98
N GLU A 13 -11.46 -33.72 2.21
CA GLU A 13 -11.78 -34.47 3.42
C GLU A 13 -11.17 -33.83 4.67
N VAL A 14 -9.96 -33.26 4.57
CA VAL A 14 -9.35 -32.49 5.67
C VAL A 14 -10.25 -31.32 6.05
N TYR A 15 -10.61 -30.45 5.11
CA TYR A 15 -11.42 -29.26 5.43
C TYR A 15 -12.86 -29.60 5.82
N ALA A 16 -13.45 -30.67 5.27
CA ALA A 16 -14.76 -31.16 5.73
C ALA A 16 -14.71 -31.62 7.20
N ARG A 17 -13.64 -32.31 7.61
CA ARG A 17 -13.42 -32.69 9.01
C ARG A 17 -13.22 -31.46 9.89
N GLU A 18 -12.41 -30.49 9.44
CA GLU A 18 -12.17 -29.26 10.19
C GLU A 18 -13.46 -28.47 10.44
N GLN A 19 -14.43 -28.46 9.51
CA GLN A 19 -15.73 -27.81 9.76
C GLN A 19 -16.49 -28.44 10.93
N LEU A 20 -16.43 -29.77 11.09
CA LEU A 20 -17.06 -30.45 12.23
C LEU A 20 -16.37 -30.11 13.54
N LEU A 21 -15.03 -30.01 13.53
CA LEU A 21 -14.24 -29.67 14.70
C LEU A 21 -14.47 -28.22 15.15
N LEU A 22 -14.48 -27.27 14.20
CA LEU A 22 -14.82 -25.87 14.49
C LEU A 22 -16.26 -25.71 14.98
N HIS A 23 -17.20 -26.47 14.42
CA HIS A 23 -18.59 -26.44 14.88
C HIS A 23 -18.74 -26.89 16.35
N ALA A 24 -17.91 -27.83 16.79
CA ALA A 24 -17.87 -28.32 18.17
C ALA A 24 -17.11 -27.38 19.11
N ALA A 25 -16.08 -26.69 18.62
CA ALA A 25 -15.23 -25.76 19.37
C ALA A 25 -15.45 -24.32 18.88
N ARG A 26 -16.64 -23.77 19.15
CA ARG A 26 -17.05 -22.44 18.67
C ARG A 26 -16.39 -21.27 19.39
N GLU A 27 -15.84 -21.53 20.57
CA GLU A 27 -15.21 -20.54 21.43
C GLU A 27 -13.94 -21.13 22.04
N THR A 28 -12.93 -20.27 22.24
CA THR A 28 -11.68 -20.62 22.93
C THR A 28 -11.20 -19.41 23.73
N GLU A 29 -10.45 -19.65 24.79
CA GLU A 29 -9.76 -18.62 25.55
C GLU A 29 -8.29 -18.60 25.14
N VAL A 30 -7.75 -17.41 24.87
CA VAL A 30 -6.36 -17.24 24.46
C VAL A 30 -5.61 -16.34 25.44
N VAL A 31 -4.34 -16.63 25.67
CA VAL A 31 -3.52 -15.91 26.65
C VAL A 31 -2.59 -14.91 25.95
N VAL A 32 -2.75 -13.62 26.29
CA VAL A 32 -1.87 -12.53 25.83
C VAL A 32 -1.11 -11.99 27.04
N GLN A 33 0.20 -11.80 26.91
CA GLN A 33 1.05 -11.34 28.01
C GLN A 33 1.93 -10.18 27.56
N ALA A 34 2.34 -9.37 28.54
CA ALA A 34 3.45 -8.45 28.38
C ALA A 34 4.35 -8.51 29.61
N LEU A 35 5.65 -8.37 29.38
CA LEU A 35 6.68 -8.27 30.40
C LEU A 35 7.52 -7.03 30.16
N ARG A 36 8.04 -6.46 31.25
CA ARG A 36 9.03 -5.40 31.21
C ARG A 36 10.27 -5.85 31.96
N ILE A 37 11.43 -5.71 31.33
CA ILE A 37 12.74 -5.96 31.94
C ILE A 37 13.58 -4.70 31.73
N GLY A 38 13.69 -3.86 32.75
CA GLY A 38 14.36 -2.56 32.64
C GLY A 38 13.69 -1.66 31.59
N SER A 39 14.41 -1.34 30.51
CA SER A 39 13.92 -0.58 29.34
C SER A 39 13.32 -1.45 28.24
N ILE A 40 13.45 -2.78 28.33
CA ILE A 40 12.99 -3.72 27.31
C ILE A 40 11.54 -4.13 27.59
N ALA A 41 10.72 -4.14 26.55
CA ALA A 41 9.37 -4.68 26.52
C ALA A 41 9.33 -6.01 25.76
N ILE A 42 8.57 -6.97 26.29
CA ILE A 42 8.22 -8.22 25.62
C ILE A 42 6.70 -8.30 25.57
N ALA A 43 6.13 -8.46 24.39
CA ALA A 43 4.73 -8.84 24.21
C ALA A 43 4.65 -10.26 23.65
N THR A 44 3.59 -10.99 23.99
CA THR A 44 3.36 -12.33 23.46
C THR A 44 2.04 -12.43 22.72
N THR A 45 2.00 -13.29 21.70
CA THR A 45 0.76 -13.72 21.03
C THR A 45 0.64 -15.24 21.08
N PRO A 46 -0.56 -15.79 21.35
CA PRO A 46 -0.79 -17.24 21.45
C PRO A 46 -1.06 -17.90 20.08
N THR A 47 -0.71 -17.24 19.00
CA THR A 47 -1.13 -17.53 17.62
C THR A 47 0.04 -17.35 16.67
N GLU A 48 -0.04 -17.92 15.46
CA GLU A 48 0.87 -17.57 14.36
C GLU A 48 0.49 -16.18 13.80
N THR A 49 1.43 -15.24 13.84
CA THR A 49 1.20 -13.84 13.50
C THR A 49 1.88 -13.44 12.21
N TYR A 50 1.24 -12.54 11.47
CA TYR A 50 1.90 -11.88 10.36
C TYR A 50 2.90 -10.87 10.91
N ALA A 51 4.03 -10.69 10.20
CA ALA A 51 5.07 -9.74 10.61
C ALA A 51 4.52 -8.32 10.86
N VAL A 52 3.53 -7.89 10.07
CA VAL A 52 2.88 -6.57 10.24
C VAL A 52 2.19 -6.42 11.61
N THR A 53 1.61 -7.48 12.15
CA THR A 53 1.01 -7.48 13.51
C THR A 53 2.06 -7.21 14.57
N GLY A 54 3.22 -7.88 14.48
CA GLY A 54 4.36 -7.61 15.35
C GLY A 54 4.87 -6.17 15.21
N LEU A 55 4.93 -5.64 13.98
CA LEU A 55 5.33 -4.25 13.72
C LEU A 55 4.33 -3.24 14.30
N LYS A 56 3.02 -3.47 14.20
CA LYS A 56 1.97 -2.65 14.84
C LYS A 56 2.18 -2.57 16.36
N ILE A 57 2.42 -3.71 17.01
CA ILE A 57 2.65 -3.77 18.47
C ILE A 57 3.93 -3.02 18.83
N LYS A 58 5.03 -3.23 18.10
CA LYS A 58 6.31 -2.52 18.34
C LYS A 58 6.16 -1.01 18.15
N ALA A 59 5.49 -0.58 17.09
CA ALA A 59 5.25 0.83 16.77
C ALA A 59 4.46 1.53 17.89
N ALA A 60 3.42 0.87 18.42
CA ALA A 60 2.62 1.40 19.52
C ALA A 60 3.28 1.24 20.91
N SER A 61 4.25 0.34 21.08
CA SER A 61 4.86 0.08 22.39
C SER A 61 5.37 1.36 23.07
N PRO A 62 5.11 1.57 24.37
CA PRO A 62 5.66 2.70 25.12
C PRO A 62 7.18 2.66 25.29
N LEU A 63 7.81 1.48 25.11
CA LEU A 63 9.25 1.28 25.28
C LEU A 63 9.92 1.10 23.91
N PRO A 64 11.09 1.73 23.67
CA PRO A 64 11.74 1.71 22.36
C PRO A 64 12.20 0.31 21.96
N ASP A 65 12.76 -0.44 22.90
CA ASP A 65 13.25 -1.80 22.70
C ASP A 65 12.12 -2.79 22.99
N THR A 66 11.37 -3.14 21.95
CA THR A 66 10.24 -4.08 22.07
C THR A 66 10.45 -5.31 21.19
N MET A 67 10.29 -6.49 21.79
CA MET A 67 10.17 -7.75 21.07
C MET A 67 8.74 -8.29 21.16
N VAL A 68 8.31 -9.00 20.13
CA VAL A 68 7.02 -9.71 20.09
C VAL A 68 7.35 -11.17 19.85
N ILE A 69 6.82 -12.05 20.70
CA ILE A 69 7.03 -13.49 20.64
C ILE A 69 5.68 -14.14 20.33
N GLU A 70 5.60 -14.81 19.20
CA GLU A 70 4.41 -15.58 18.81
C GLU A 70 4.45 -17.00 19.36
N LEU A 71 3.31 -17.72 19.26
CA LEU A 71 3.13 -19.07 19.81
C LEU A 71 3.53 -19.21 21.29
N ALA A 72 3.39 -18.15 22.06
CA ALA A 72 3.70 -18.14 23.49
C ALA A 72 2.44 -18.41 24.31
N ASN A 73 2.45 -19.53 25.05
CA ASN A 73 1.31 -20.03 25.83
C ASN A 73 0.03 -20.24 24.99
N GLY A 74 0.18 -20.64 23.73
CA GLY A 74 -0.94 -20.94 22.84
C GLY A 74 -0.51 -21.56 21.52
N GLY A 75 -1.51 -21.89 20.69
CA GLY A 75 -1.34 -22.46 19.36
C GLY A 75 -2.62 -22.32 18.53
N ASP A 76 -3.34 -21.22 18.70
CA ASP A 76 -4.71 -21.01 18.20
C ASP A 76 -4.77 -20.61 16.71
N GLY A 77 -3.78 -21.06 15.94
CA GLY A 77 -3.69 -20.88 14.50
C GLY A 77 -3.25 -19.49 14.06
N TYR A 78 -3.40 -19.22 12.76
CA TYR A 78 -3.12 -17.95 12.14
C TYR A 78 -4.14 -16.87 12.51
N ILE A 79 -3.63 -15.65 12.71
CA ILE A 79 -4.44 -14.43 12.79
C ILE A 79 -4.00 -13.42 11.73
N PRO A 80 -4.36 -13.63 10.45
CA PRO A 80 -4.13 -12.63 9.42
C PRO A 80 -4.81 -11.31 9.81
N PRO A 81 -4.19 -10.15 9.55
CA PRO A 81 -4.90 -8.88 9.56
C PRO A 81 -6.20 -8.96 8.72
N PRO A 82 -7.29 -8.28 9.10
CA PRO A 82 -8.58 -8.43 8.42
C PRO A 82 -8.53 -8.26 6.89
N GLU A 83 -7.72 -7.31 6.41
CA GLU A 83 -7.52 -7.05 4.98
C GLU A 83 -6.91 -8.24 4.23
N GLN A 84 -6.17 -9.13 4.90
CA GLN A 84 -5.53 -10.30 4.29
C GLN A 84 -6.53 -11.41 3.97
N HIS A 85 -7.69 -11.47 4.64
CA HIS A 85 -8.69 -12.51 4.40
C HIS A 85 -9.24 -12.48 2.97
N ALA A 86 -9.31 -11.30 2.36
CA ALA A 86 -9.80 -11.14 0.98
C ALA A 86 -8.89 -11.82 -0.06
N PHE A 87 -7.61 -12.05 0.24
CA PHE A 87 -6.67 -12.70 -0.67
C PHE A 87 -6.77 -14.24 -0.67
N GLY A 88 -7.46 -14.82 0.31
CA GLY A 88 -7.81 -16.25 0.30
C GLY A 88 -6.63 -17.21 0.44
N GLY A 89 -5.54 -16.82 1.11
CA GLY A 89 -4.44 -17.73 1.44
C GLY A 89 -4.88 -18.87 2.38
N TYR A 90 -4.17 -20.00 2.41
CA TYR A 90 -4.56 -21.16 3.25
C TYR A 90 -4.69 -20.82 4.75
N ASN A 91 -3.94 -19.82 5.20
CA ASN A 91 -3.98 -19.24 6.55
C ASN A 91 -5.23 -18.38 6.84
N THR A 92 -6.15 -18.27 5.88
CA THR A 92 -7.45 -17.61 6.02
C THR A 92 -8.61 -18.61 5.92
N TRP A 93 -8.34 -19.87 5.58
CA TRP A 93 -9.38 -20.87 5.37
C TRP A 93 -9.87 -21.43 6.71
N PRO A 94 -11.19 -21.50 6.96
CA PRO A 94 -11.72 -21.99 8.23
C PRO A 94 -11.23 -23.41 8.56
N ALA A 95 -10.30 -23.50 9.48
CA ALA A 95 -9.80 -24.73 10.10
C ALA A 95 -9.23 -24.40 11.48
N ARG A 96 -8.95 -25.38 12.34
CA ARG A 96 -8.32 -25.08 13.65
C ARG A 96 -6.99 -24.33 13.53
N SER A 97 -6.29 -24.47 12.40
CA SER A 97 -5.07 -23.73 12.07
C SER A 97 -5.30 -22.25 11.68
N ALA A 98 -6.55 -21.81 11.51
CA ALA A 98 -6.94 -20.43 11.20
C ALA A 98 -8.40 -20.20 11.64
N GLY A 99 -8.71 -20.63 12.87
CA GLY A 99 -10.09 -20.85 13.32
C GLY A 99 -10.68 -19.67 14.10
N LEU A 100 -9.84 -18.70 14.47
CA LEU A 100 -10.29 -17.49 15.14
C LEU A 100 -11.04 -16.57 14.16
N GLN A 101 -11.94 -15.76 14.70
CA GLN A 101 -12.70 -14.77 13.94
C GLN A 101 -11.79 -13.78 13.19
N VAL A 102 -12.30 -13.22 12.08
CA VAL A 102 -11.55 -12.30 11.19
C VAL A 102 -10.93 -11.10 11.92
N ASP A 103 -11.57 -10.61 12.99
CA ASP A 103 -11.08 -9.49 13.80
C ASP A 103 -10.20 -9.94 15.00
N ALA A 104 -9.71 -11.18 15.03
CA ALA A 104 -8.83 -11.68 16.10
C ALA A 104 -7.48 -10.94 16.13
N GLU A 105 -6.87 -10.66 14.98
CA GLU A 105 -5.60 -9.91 14.90
C GLU A 105 -5.66 -8.55 15.61
N PRO A 106 -6.59 -7.64 15.27
CA PRO A 106 -6.62 -6.32 15.91
C PRO A 106 -6.95 -6.43 17.41
N ARG A 107 -7.75 -7.42 17.83
CA ARG A 107 -8.07 -7.66 19.24
C ARG A 107 -6.84 -8.09 20.04
N ILE A 108 -6.10 -9.09 19.54
CA ILE A 108 -4.90 -9.61 20.20
C ILE A 108 -3.79 -8.55 20.22
N ALA A 109 -3.56 -7.86 19.10
CA ALA A 109 -2.59 -6.75 19.04
C ALA A 109 -2.94 -5.64 20.04
N GLN A 110 -4.20 -5.23 20.11
CA GLN A 110 -4.64 -4.21 21.05
C GLN A 110 -4.53 -4.65 22.52
N ALA A 111 -4.81 -5.92 22.81
CA ALA A 111 -4.61 -6.49 24.15
C ALA A 111 -3.13 -6.45 24.55
N ALA A 112 -2.23 -6.85 23.63
CA ALA A 112 -0.78 -6.80 23.84
C ALA A 112 -0.31 -5.36 24.11
N ILE A 113 -0.75 -4.38 23.31
CA ILE A 113 -0.40 -2.96 23.49
C ILE A 113 -0.88 -2.44 24.86
N ARG A 114 -2.11 -2.76 25.27
CA ARG A 114 -2.63 -2.36 26.60
C ARG A 114 -1.84 -2.98 27.74
N LEU A 115 -1.40 -4.22 27.60
CA LEU A 115 -0.54 -4.86 28.60
C LEU A 115 0.84 -4.19 28.65
N LEU A 116 1.41 -3.80 27.51
CA LEU A 116 2.65 -3.00 27.44
C LEU A 116 2.52 -1.65 28.14
N GLU A 117 1.40 -0.94 27.94
CA GLU A 117 1.08 0.30 28.68
C GLU A 117 1.03 0.04 30.19
N LYS A 118 0.35 -1.04 30.60
CA LYS A 118 0.23 -1.42 32.01
C LYS A 118 1.58 -1.74 32.66
N VAL A 119 2.42 -2.58 32.05
CA VAL A 119 3.71 -2.97 32.64
C VAL A 119 4.77 -1.87 32.56
N SER A 120 4.62 -0.93 31.63
CA SER A 120 5.51 0.22 31.53
C SER A 120 5.10 1.42 32.39
N GLY A 121 3.80 1.54 32.70
CA GLY A 121 3.23 2.74 33.35
C GLY A 121 3.24 3.97 32.43
N LYS A 122 3.36 3.77 31.11
CA LYS A 122 3.45 4.83 30.10
C LYS A 122 2.41 4.62 29.01
N ASN A 123 1.98 5.71 28.38
CA ASN A 123 1.09 5.65 27.22
C ASN A 123 1.81 5.11 25.99
N ARG A 124 1.05 4.45 25.10
CA ARG A 124 1.53 4.06 23.76
C ARG A 124 2.11 5.23 22.97
N ARG A 125 3.04 4.94 22.07
CA ARG A 125 3.56 5.92 21.11
C ARG A 125 2.55 6.10 19.96
N SER A 126 2.47 7.32 19.44
CA SER A 126 1.91 7.55 18.11
C SER A 126 3.04 7.34 17.11
N TRP A 127 2.98 6.27 16.32
CA TRP A 127 3.97 6.03 15.28
C TRP A 127 3.68 6.89 14.06
N GLN A 128 4.73 7.53 13.56
CA GLN A 128 4.81 8.13 12.24
C GLN A 128 6.16 7.73 11.69
N GLN A 129 6.23 7.34 10.42
CA GLN A 129 7.52 7.05 9.82
C GLN A 129 8.41 8.31 9.86
N PRO A 130 9.62 8.24 10.43
CA PRO A 130 10.54 9.37 10.42
C PRO A 130 10.80 9.89 9.00
N GLU A 131 10.91 11.20 8.86
CA GLU A 131 11.08 11.85 7.56
C GLU A 131 12.56 12.10 7.23
N GLY A 132 12.98 11.64 6.05
CA GLY A 132 14.31 11.83 5.50
C GLY A 132 14.47 13.15 4.71
N PRO A 133 15.67 13.41 4.15
CA PRO A 133 15.93 14.60 3.34
C PRO A 133 15.03 14.75 2.10
N ALA A 134 14.63 13.64 1.46
CA ALA A 134 13.77 13.67 0.29
C ALA A 134 12.35 14.15 0.64
N GLY A 135 11.80 13.67 1.75
CA GLY A 135 10.51 14.15 2.29
C GLY A 135 10.53 15.66 2.52
N ARG A 136 11.58 16.17 3.17
CA ARG A 136 11.69 17.61 3.47
C ARG A 136 11.71 18.46 2.19
N ARG A 137 12.37 17.94 1.15
CA ARG A 137 12.45 18.58 -0.16
C ARG A 137 11.09 18.58 -0.86
N LEU A 138 10.38 17.44 -0.84
CA LEU A 138 9.02 17.33 -1.38
C LEU A 138 8.08 18.30 -0.66
N GLN A 139 8.11 18.34 0.68
CA GLN A 139 7.30 19.27 1.46
C GLN A 139 7.59 20.73 1.12
N ALA A 140 8.86 21.09 0.88
CA ALA A 140 9.26 22.44 0.44
C ALA A 140 8.71 22.83 -0.94
N MET A 141 8.38 21.86 -1.80
CA MET A 141 7.71 22.08 -3.08
C MET A 141 6.20 22.39 -2.94
N ARG A 142 5.68 22.32 -1.71
CA ARG A 142 4.29 22.67 -1.33
C ARG A 142 3.23 21.89 -2.13
N PRO A 143 3.22 20.55 -2.05
CA PRO A 143 2.13 19.77 -2.63
C PRO A 143 0.80 20.18 -2.01
N VAL A 144 -0.29 20.01 -2.77
CA VAL A 144 -1.66 20.14 -2.25
C VAL A 144 -2.12 18.88 -1.54
N ALA A 145 -1.55 17.73 -1.87
CA ALA A 145 -1.73 16.46 -1.15
C ALA A 145 -0.43 15.65 -1.24
N TRP A 146 -0.04 14.98 -0.16
CA TRP A 146 1.10 14.07 -0.16
C TRP A 146 0.79 12.85 0.71
N TRP A 147 0.68 11.69 0.08
CA TRP A 147 0.47 10.42 0.76
C TRP A 147 1.78 9.64 0.77
N ARG A 148 2.34 9.48 1.97
CA ARG A 148 3.53 8.66 2.20
C ARG A 148 3.23 7.17 2.20
N LEU A 149 1.96 6.79 2.33
CA LEU A 149 1.49 5.40 2.23
C LEU A 149 2.16 4.44 3.23
N ASP A 150 2.59 4.95 4.38
CA ASP A 150 3.29 4.21 5.44
C ASP A 150 2.34 3.61 6.50
N GLU A 151 1.04 3.58 6.22
CA GLU A 151 0.04 3.06 7.15
C GLU A 151 0.19 1.55 7.41
N PHE A 152 -0.23 1.13 8.61
CA PHE A 152 -0.31 -0.29 8.99
C PHE A 152 -1.61 -0.96 8.55
N ASN A 153 -2.62 -0.18 8.17
CA ASN A 153 -3.96 -0.61 7.83
C ASN A 153 -4.74 0.50 7.11
N GLY A 154 -5.82 0.12 6.42
CA GLY A 154 -6.80 1.04 5.85
C GLY A 154 -7.93 1.41 6.83
N PRO A 155 -8.91 2.21 6.39
CA PRO A 155 -9.10 2.65 5.01
C PRO A 155 -8.53 4.04 4.71
N VAL A 156 -7.73 4.64 5.60
CA VAL A 156 -7.27 6.03 5.43
C VAL A 156 -5.79 6.06 5.05
N ALA A 157 -5.46 6.74 3.97
CA ALA A 157 -4.09 7.19 3.69
C ALA A 157 -3.94 8.64 4.17
N ALA A 158 -3.02 8.87 5.09
CA ALA A 158 -2.82 10.16 5.74
C ALA A 158 -2.17 11.16 4.79
N ASP A 159 -2.63 12.41 4.83
CA ASP A 159 -2.01 13.50 4.07
C ASP A 159 -0.92 14.14 4.91
N SER A 160 0.31 14.04 4.41
CA SER A 160 1.52 14.59 5.01
C SER A 160 1.82 16.02 4.53
N SER A 161 1.06 16.56 3.56
CA SER A 161 1.27 17.92 3.06
C SER A 161 0.86 19.02 4.05
N GLY A 162 0.05 18.67 5.05
CA GLY A 162 -0.57 19.61 6.00
C GLY A 162 -1.84 20.27 5.46
N LYS A 163 -2.43 19.76 4.37
CA LYS A 163 -3.71 20.24 3.80
C LYS A 163 -4.92 19.41 4.21
N HIS A 164 -4.70 18.35 4.98
CA HIS A 164 -5.74 17.43 5.46
C HIS A 164 -6.53 16.77 4.32
N ARG A 165 -5.89 16.56 3.16
CA ARG A 165 -6.45 15.83 2.01
C ARG A 165 -6.23 14.33 2.13
N HIS A 166 -6.76 13.75 3.20
CA HIS A 166 -6.72 12.31 3.41
C HIS A 166 -7.39 11.58 2.24
N ALA A 167 -6.78 10.46 1.84
CA ALA A 167 -7.34 9.60 0.80
C ALA A 167 -7.92 8.32 1.41
N VAL A 168 -8.74 7.63 0.62
CA VAL A 168 -9.38 6.36 1.00
C VAL A 168 -8.71 5.21 0.28
N LEU A 169 -8.19 4.26 1.04
CA LEU A 169 -7.66 2.98 0.58
C LEU A 169 -8.80 1.97 0.46
N GLU A 170 -9.06 1.52 -0.76
CA GLU A 170 -10.05 0.48 -1.06
C GLU A 170 -9.53 -0.92 -0.65
N PRO A 171 -10.43 -1.93 -0.53
CA PRO A 171 -10.01 -3.33 -0.40
C PRO A 171 -9.07 -3.79 -1.52
N GLY A 172 -8.27 -4.82 -1.26
CA GLY A 172 -7.25 -5.29 -2.21
C GLY A 172 -5.89 -4.61 -2.02
N ILE A 173 -5.59 -4.17 -0.80
CA ILE A 173 -4.31 -3.55 -0.42
C ILE A 173 -3.80 -4.19 0.88
N THR A 174 -2.51 -4.50 0.92
CA THR A 174 -1.80 -4.92 2.15
C THR A 174 -0.67 -3.96 2.49
N PHE A 175 -0.23 -3.96 3.74
CA PHE A 175 0.54 -2.85 4.32
C PHE A 175 1.96 -3.24 4.79
N SER A 176 2.76 -2.20 4.99
CA SER A 176 4.09 -2.25 5.63
C SER A 176 5.14 -3.12 4.93
N LEU A 177 5.09 -3.19 3.60
CA LEU A 177 6.19 -3.73 2.79
C LEU A 177 7.30 -2.69 2.60
N GLU A 178 8.42 -3.10 2.03
CA GLU A 178 9.56 -2.21 1.77
C GLU A 178 9.29 -1.28 0.58
N GLY A 179 9.44 0.03 0.82
CA GLY A 179 9.39 1.14 -0.13
C GLY A 179 10.74 1.44 -0.79
N PRO A 180 10.82 2.43 -1.69
CA PRO A 180 12.06 2.85 -2.33
C PRO A 180 12.95 3.65 -1.37
N HIS A 181 14.26 3.59 -1.61
CA HIS A 181 15.27 4.53 -1.09
C HIS A 181 15.12 4.91 0.41
N SER A 182 15.11 3.91 1.30
CA SER A 182 14.98 4.12 2.75
C SER A 182 15.88 5.24 3.30
N ASP A 183 17.15 5.31 2.90
CA ASP A 183 18.10 6.33 3.39
C ASP A 183 17.74 7.77 2.97
N ALA A 184 16.94 7.93 1.91
CA ALA A 184 16.52 9.24 1.42
C ALA A 184 15.16 9.68 2.00
N TRP A 185 14.23 8.73 2.15
CA TRP A 185 12.86 8.98 2.60
C TRP A 185 12.69 8.88 4.11
N CYS A 186 13.59 8.16 4.79
CA CYS A 186 13.57 7.94 6.23
C CYS A 186 14.87 8.37 6.90
N SER A 187 14.86 8.36 8.24
CA SER A 187 16.09 8.49 9.02
C SER A 187 16.96 7.22 8.92
N PRO A 188 18.29 7.31 9.11
CA PRO A 188 19.19 6.16 8.99
C PRO A 188 18.73 4.96 9.82
N GLY A 189 18.76 3.77 9.22
CA GLY A 189 18.37 2.52 9.87
C GLY A 189 16.86 2.28 9.96
N ILE A 190 16.03 3.16 9.41
CA ILE A 190 14.59 2.98 9.30
C ILE A 190 14.23 2.61 7.86
N LEU A 191 13.51 1.51 7.70
CA LEU A 191 12.98 1.10 6.41
C LEU A 191 11.81 2.00 6.02
N ASN A 192 11.82 2.49 4.79
CA ASN A 192 10.65 3.09 4.18
C ASN A 192 9.58 2.01 3.97
N ARG A 193 8.37 2.27 4.44
CA ARG A 193 7.23 1.37 4.39
C ARG A 193 6.19 1.86 3.41
N CYS A 194 5.68 0.95 2.59
CA CYS A 194 4.64 1.22 1.62
C CYS A 194 3.61 0.07 1.56
N PRO A 195 2.46 0.27 0.89
CA PRO A 195 1.49 -0.77 0.64
C PRO A 195 1.82 -1.54 -0.64
N GLN A 196 1.30 -2.77 -0.69
CA GLN A 196 1.14 -3.54 -1.91
C GLN A 196 -0.32 -3.51 -2.33
N PHE A 197 -0.54 -2.98 -3.51
CA PHE A 197 -1.79 -3.06 -4.24
C PHE A 197 -1.87 -4.43 -4.90
N ALA A 198 -2.99 -5.10 -4.66
CA ALA A 198 -3.40 -6.36 -5.25
C ALA A 198 -4.80 -6.16 -5.89
N GLY A 199 -4.84 -5.22 -6.83
CA GLY A 199 -6.07 -4.81 -7.51
C GLY A 199 -6.91 -3.75 -6.78
N GLY A 200 -6.57 -3.37 -5.55
CA GLY A 200 -7.19 -2.25 -4.87
C GLY A 200 -6.77 -0.88 -5.42
N ARG A 201 -7.41 0.19 -4.97
CA ARG A 201 -7.10 1.58 -5.36
C ARG A 201 -7.03 2.49 -4.14
N LEU A 202 -6.33 3.60 -4.29
CA LEU A 202 -6.47 4.77 -3.41
C LEU A 202 -7.35 5.78 -4.13
N THR A 203 -8.32 6.37 -3.44
CA THR A 203 -9.20 7.41 -3.98
C THR A 203 -9.05 8.72 -3.21
N SER A 204 -9.07 9.84 -3.92
CA SER A 204 -9.04 11.17 -3.33
C SER A 204 -9.91 12.14 -4.12
N ASP A 205 -10.30 13.22 -3.46
CA ASP A 205 -10.88 14.38 -4.13
C ASP A 205 -9.78 15.16 -4.87
N GLY A 206 -10.08 15.56 -6.10
CA GLY A 206 -9.30 16.39 -7.02
C GLY A 206 -10.16 17.48 -7.67
N SER A 207 -11.31 17.80 -7.07
CA SER A 207 -12.25 18.83 -7.55
C SER A 207 -11.63 20.22 -7.76
N ASP A 208 -10.55 20.55 -7.05
CA ASP A 208 -9.88 21.84 -7.06
C ASP A 208 -8.63 21.93 -7.96
N LEU A 209 -8.25 20.84 -8.65
CA LEU A 209 -7.04 20.81 -9.49
C LEU A 209 -7.14 21.68 -10.75
N GLY A 210 -8.34 22.00 -11.21
CA GLY A 210 -8.55 22.68 -12.49
C GLY A 210 -7.88 21.93 -13.66
N SER A 211 -7.29 22.69 -14.58
CA SER A 211 -6.59 22.20 -15.78
C SER A 211 -5.07 22.30 -15.73
N GLN A 212 -4.49 22.71 -14.60
CA GLN A 212 -3.03 22.76 -14.42
C GLN A 212 -2.65 22.07 -13.10
N TYR A 213 -1.97 20.94 -13.19
CA TYR A 213 -1.56 20.15 -12.03
C TYR A 213 -0.44 19.18 -12.40
N SER A 214 0.22 18.65 -11.37
CA SER A 214 1.23 17.60 -11.53
C SER A 214 1.01 16.50 -10.51
N ILE A 215 1.28 15.27 -10.92
CA ILE A 215 1.33 14.11 -10.04
C ILE A 215 2.72 13.47 -10.12
N SER A 216 3.28 13.13 -8.97
CA SER A 216 4.57 12.45 -8.84
C SER A 216 4.45 11.32 -7.82
N LEU A 217 5.03 10.16 -8.11
CA LEU A 217 5.07 9.03 -7.18
C LEU A 217 6.15 8.02 -7.57
N TRP A 218 6.48 7.15 -6.63
CA TRP A 218 7.26 5.95 -6.88
C TRP A 218 6.35 4.75 -7.11
N PHE A 219 6.71 3.90 -8.07
CA PHE A 219 5.99 2.66 -8.35
C PHE A 219 6.95 1.49 -8.52
N TRP A 220 6.46 0.31 -8.14
CA TRP A 220 7.11 -0.97 -8.32
C TRP A 220 6.12 -1.94 -8.97
N ASN A 221 6.45 -2.44 -10.16
CA ASN A 221 5.55 -3.33 -10.89
C ASN A 221 5.71 -4.79 -10.42
N GLY A 222 4.61 -5.35 -9.92
CA GLY A 222 4.48 -6.76 -9.55
C GLY A 222 3.86 -7.62 -10.65
N MET A 223 3.26 -7.05 -11.70
CA MET A 223 2.62 -7.80 -12.79
C MET A 223 3.66 -8.32 -13.81
N PRO A 224 3.67 -9.63 -14.15
CA PRO A 224 4.55 -10.15 -15.19
C PRO A 224 4.23 -9.61 -16.59
N ARG A 225 5.26 -9.51 -17.43
CA ARG A 225 5.11 -9.28 -18.86
C ARG A 225 4.19 -10.35 -19.46
N GLU A 226 3.38 -9.96 -20.43
CA GLU A 226 2.44 -10.80 -21.19
C GLU A 226 1.28 -11.39 -20.37
N SER A 227 1.14 -11.05 -19.08
CA SER A 227 0.00 -11.53 -18.28
C SER A 227 -1.34 -10.90 -18.72
N ARG A 228 -1.29 -9.66 -19.21
CA ARG A 228 -2.43 -8.92 -19.79
C ARG A 228 -1.93 -7.75 -20.65
N PRO A 229 -2.78 -7.17 -21.53
CA PRO A 229 -2.38 -6.07 -22.42
C PRO A 229 -1.83 -4.83 -21.68
N VAL A 230 -2.45 -4.46 -20.56
CA VAL A 230 -2.01 -3.36 -19.68
C VAL A 230 -1.56 -3.96 -18.36
N ALA A 231 -0.30 -3.79 -17.99
CA ALA A 231 0.25 -4.33 -16.74
C ALA A 231 -0.44 -3.73 -15.51
N GLY A 232 -0.83 -2.45 -15.57
CA GLY A 232 -1.72 -1.84 -14.61
C GLY A 232 -1.83 -0.32 -14.78
N TRP A 233 -2.88 0.29 -14.22
CA TRP A 233 -3.03 1.74 -14.17
C TRP A 233 -2.51 2.30 -12.85
N ILE A 234 -1.71 3.36 -12.93
CA ILE A 234 -1.03 4.00 -11.80
C ILE A 234 -1.86 5.20 -11.30
N TYR A 235 -2.38 6.00 -12.23
CA TYR A 235 -3.19 7.18 -11.96
C TYR A 235 -4.38 7.23 -12.92
N SER A 236 -5.52 7.67 -12.40
CA SER A 236 -6.74 7.88 -13.18
C SER A 236 -7.51 9.07 -12.62
N ARG A 237 -8.07 9.91 -13.49
CA ARG A 237 -9.02 10.97 -13.10
C ARG A 237 -10.22 10.91 -14.03
N ASP A 238 -11.30 10.35 -13.51
CA ASP A 238 -12.57 10.12 -14.21
C ASP A 238 -13.68 9.79 -13.20
N TYR A 239 -14.89 9.51 -13.66
CA TYR A 239 -16.00 9.05 -12.82
C TYR A 239 -15.81 7.61 -12.36
N ASP A 240 -16.01 7.33 -11.08
CA ASP A 240 -15.92 5.97 -10.55
C ASP A 240 -16.86 5.01 -11.30
N SER A 241 -16.35 3.82 -11.60
CA SER A 241 -17.01 2.79 -12.41
C SER A 241 -17.32 3.20 -13.86
N GLY A 242 -16.65 4.21 -14.41
CA GLY A 242 -16.88 4.69 -15.77
C GLY A 242 -15.63 5.17 -16.51
N ILE A 243 -15.79 5.34 -17.82
CA ILE A 243 -14.83 5.98 -18.73
C ILE A 243 -15.56 7.09 -19.48
N SER A 244 -15.08 8.32 -19.36
CA SER A 244 -15.62 9.49 -20.06
C SER A 244 -14.70 9.95 -21.18
N SER A 245 -15.25 10.71 -22.13
CA SER A 245 -14.48 11.34 -23.21
C SER A 245 -13.42 12.34 -22.73
N THR A 246 -13.52 12.77 -21.47
CA THR A 246 -12.57 13.67 -20.81
C THR A 246 -11.68 12.96 -19.79
N GLY A 247 -11.90 11.66 -19.53
CA GLY A 247 -11.10 10.89 -18.58
C GLY A 247 -9.64 10.83 -19.00
N GLU A 248 -8.75 10.75 -18.03
CA GLU A 248 -7.33 10.52 -18.29
C GLU A 248 -6.76 9.43 -17.38
N HIS A 249 -5.88 8.61 -17.95
CA HIS A 249 -5.34 7.44 -17.30
C HIS A 249 -3.86 7.27 -17.66
N LEU A 250 -3.02 7.11 -16.65
CA LEU A 250 -1.59 6.88 -16.76
C LEU A 250 -1.27 5.49 -16.19
N GLY A 251 -0.56 4.66 -16.94
CA GLY A 251 -0.30 3.28 -16.56
C GLY A 251 0.95 2.69 -17.20
N LEU A 252 1.07 1.37 -17.11
CA LEU A 252 2.17 0.59 -17.66
C LEU A 252 1.61 -0.46 -18.64
N GLY A 253 2.16 -0.51 -19.86
CA GLY A 253 1.82 -1.57 -20.82
C GLY A 253 2.32 -2.94 -20.37
N GLY A 254 1.55 -4.00 -20.64
CA GLY A 254 1.83 -5.35 -20.15
C GLY A 254 2.25 -6.34 -21.22
N ALA A 255 1.81 -6.16 -22.47
CA ALA A 255 2.09 -7.09 -23.57
C ALA A 255 2.32 -6.35 -24.90
N GLY A 256 2.84 -7.09 -25.90
CA GLY A 256 3.06 -6.57 -27.24
C GLY A 256 4.08 -5.44 -27.30
N GLU A 257 3.87 -4.50 -28.23
CA GLU A 257 4.80 -3.39 -28.50
C GLU A 257 4.87 -2.36 -27.38
N ILE A 258 3.85 -2.30 -26.51
CA ILE A 258 3.78 -1.37 -25.38
C ILE A 258 4.29 -1.98 -24.07
N ALA A 259 4.69 -3.25 -24.07
CA ALA A 259 5.10 -3.95 -22.87
C ALA A 259 6.20 -3.21 -22.10
N GLU A 260 6.03 -3.10 -20.78
CA GLU A 260 6.96 -2.46 -19.84
C GLU A 260 7.18 -0.97 -20.07
N ARG A 261 6.38 -0.31 -20.91
CA ARG A 261 6.47 1.13 -21.19
C ARG A 261 5.33 1.88 -20.55
N ILE A 262 5.60 3.12 -20.13
CA ILE A 262 4.55 4.01 -19.64
C ILE A 262 3.56 4.30 -20.77
N ILE A 263 2.27 4.27 -20.45
CA ILE A 263 1.19 4.60 -21.37
C ILE A 263 0.30 5.68 -20.77
N PHE A 264 -0.18 6.60 -21.60
CA PHE A 264 -1.17 7.60 -21.25
C PHE A 264 -2.35 7.53 -22.21
N ARG A 265 -3.57 7.54 -21.68
CA ARG A 265 -4.82 7.54 -22.45
C ARG A 265 -5.70 8.70 -22.00
N SER A 266 -6.31 9.40 -22.94
CA SER A 266 -7.31 10.44 -22.68
C SER A 266 -8.54 10.21 -23.54
N GLY A 267 -9.68 10.01 -22.89
CA GLY A 267 -10.95 9.62 -23.52
C GLY A 267 -10.79 8.47 -24.52
N ASP A 268 -11.32 8.68 -25.72
CA ASP A 268 -11.27 7.71 -26.82
C ASP A 268 -9.99 7.79 -27.68
N SER A 269 -9.04 8.65 -27.30
CA SER A 269 -7.79 8.79 -28.06
C SER A 269 -6.92 7.53 -27.91
N PRO A 270 -6.15 7.16 -28.95
CA PRO A 270 -5.13 6.12 -28.83
C PRO A 270 -4.15 6.41 -27.69
N ALA A 271 -3.64 5.36 -27.05
CA ALA A 271 -2.66 5.52 -26.00
C ALA A 271 -1.34 6.10 -26.56
N VAL A 272 -0.79 7.09 -25.86
CA VAL A 272 0.58 7.58 -26.07
C VAL A 272 1.52 6.71 -25.27
N VAL A 273 2.62 6.27 -25.89
CA VAL A 273 3.54 5.27 -25.32
C VAL A 273 4.91 5.89 -25.12
N GLY A 274 5.50 5.67 -23.96
CA GLY A 274 6.88 6.06 -23.63
C GLY A 274 7.92 5.23 -24.35
N THR A 275 9.16 5.71 -24.35
CA THR A 275 10.26 5.06 -25.05
C THR A 275 10.95 3.99 -24.20
N ASP A 276 11.13 4.29 -22.91
CA ASP A 276 11.90 3.47 -21.99
C ASP A 276 11.09 2.31 -21.44
N THR A 277 11.74 1.16 -21.29
CA THR A 277 11.17 -0.01 -20.60
C THR A 277 11.53 0.00 -19.13
N ILE A 278 10.61 -0.51 -18.30
CA ILE A 278 10.77 -0.63 -16.85
C ILE A 278 10.70 -2.12 -16.49
N PRO A 279 11.84 -2.75 -16.14
CA PRO A 279 11.84 -4.14 -15.74
C PRO A 279 10.94 -4.37 -14.52
N ARG A 280 10.25 -5.51 -14.51
CA ARG A 280 9.50 -5.96 -13.33
C ARG A 280 10.41 -5.98 -12.10
N TRP A 281 9.81 -5.73 -10.94
CA TRP A 281 10.47 -5.74 -9.64
C TRP A 281 11.55 -4.68 -9.42
N THR A 282 11.50 -3.60 -10.20
CA THR A 282 12.34 -2.42 -9.98
C THR A 282 11.47 -1.25 -9.55
N TRP A 283 12.02 -0.42 -8.65
CA TRP A 283 11.42 0.86 -8.32
C TRP A 283 11.73 1.87 -9.43
N ALA A 284 10.72 2.62 -9.83
CA ALA A 284 10.86 3.74 -10.75
C ALA A 284 10.02 4.93 -10.25
N HIS A 285 10.44 6.13 -10.62
CA HIS A 285 9.74 7.37 -10.31
C HIS A 285 9.04 7.89 -11.56
N ILE A 286 7.77 8.26 -11.42
CA ILE A 286 6.99 8.87 -12.49
C ILE A 286 6.58 10.29 -12.12
N THR A 287 6.53 11.16 -13.12
CA THR A 287 5.87 12.46 -12.99
C THR A 287 5.04 12.74 -14.22
N MET A 288 3.80 13.18 -14.04
CA MET A 288 2.97 13.72 -15.11
C MET A 288 2.70 15.19 -14.78
N VAL A 289 2.96 16.07 -15.75
CA VAL A 289 2.62 17.49 -15.66
C VAL A 289 1.55 17.76 -16.71
N ARG A 290 0.44 18.33 -16.24
CA ARG A 290 -0.60 18.91 -17.07
C ARG A 290 -0.54 20.43 -16.97
N ASP A 291 -0.46 21.08 -18.12
CA ASP A 291 -0.54 22.53 -18.27
C ASP A 291 -1.58 22.88 -19.34
N GLY A 292 -2.83 23.01 -18.91
CA GLY A 292 -3.98 23.09 -19.81
C GLY A 292 -4.16 21.79 -20.60
N GLU A 293 -4.12 21.89 -21.92
CA GLU A 293 -4.20 20.71 -22.81
C GLU A 293 -2.86 19.98 -22.94
N GLN A 294 -1.75 20.58 -22.52
CA GLN A 294 -0.44 19.97 -22.67
C GLN A 294 -0.22 18.96 -21.54
N VAL A 295 0.16 17.74 -21.90
CA VAL A 295 0.54 16.68 -20.97
C VAL A 295 1.93 16.20 -21.32
N THR A 296 2.83 16.26 -20.34
CA THR A 296 4.16 15.69 -20.46
C THR A 296 4.35 14.67 -19.34
N VAL A 297 5.01 13.55 -19.66
CA VAL A 297 5.29 12.48 -18.70
C VAL A 297 6.78 12.20 -18.66
N TRP A 298 7.32 12.06 -17.46
CA TRP A 298 8.72 11.74 -17.18
C TRP A 298 8.80 10.45 -16.40
N LEU A 299 9.82 9.66 -16.72
CA LEU A 299 10.20 8.45 -16.00
C LEU A 299 11.64 8.62 -15.54
N ASN A 300 11.89 8.45 -14.24
CA ASN A 300 13.20 8.61 -13.62
C ASN A 300 13.88 9.95 -14.01
N GLY A 301 13.09 11.02 -14.08
CA GLY A 301 13.55 12.37 -14.46
C GLY A 301 13.77 12.60 -15.95
N ARG A 302 13.58 11.58 -16.81
CA ARG A 302 13.70 11.70 -18.27
C ARG A 302 12.34 11.74 -18.95
N GLN A 303 12.13 12.72 -19.81
CA GLN A 303 10.89 12.87 -20.56
C GLN A 303 10.64 11.65 -21.45
N GLN A 304 9.45 11.06 -21.36
CA GLN A 304 9.00 9.93 -22.18
C GLN A 304 8.24 10.40 -23.41
N PHE A 305 7.32 11.35 -23.22
CA PHE A 305 6.54 11.96 -24.31
C PHE A 305 5.93 13.29 -23.86
N HIS A 306 5.51 14.05 -24.86
CA HIS A 306 4.71 15.26 -24.74
C HIS A 306 3.55 15.16 -25.74
N THR A 307 2.33 15.43 -25.28
CA THR A 307 1.12 15.29 -26.09
C THR A 307 0.07 16.34 -25.70
N ARG A 308 -0.95 16.49 -26.55
CA ARG A 308 -2.15 17.26 -26.24
C ARG A 308 -3.29 16.33 -25.88
N ALA A 309 -4.02 16.66 -24.82
CA ALA A 309 -5.16 15.92 -24.34
C ALA A 309 -6.18 16.84 -23.68
N THR A 310 -7.46 16.58 -23.90
CA THR A 310 -8.55 17.31 -23.23
C THR A 310 -8.38 17.19 -21.71
N PRO A 311 -8.49 18.30 -20.94
CA PRO A 311 -8.39 18.23 -19.49
C PRO A 311 -9.52 17.39 -18.88
N ALA A 312 -9.17 16.57 -17.90
CA ALA A 312 -10.15 15.85 -17.11
C ALA A 312 -10.95 16.81 -16.22
N ILE A 313 -12.27 16.64 -16.22
CA ILE A 313 -13.21 17.45 -15.43
C ILE A 313 -13.72 16.71 -14.19
N ALA A 314 -13.47 15.40 -14.09
CA ALA A 314 -13.93 14.62 -12.97
C ALA A 314 -13.28 15.09 -11.65
N ALA A 315 -14.09 15.15 -10.60
CA ALA A 315 -13.63 15.51 -9.27
C ALA A 315 -12.78 14.40 -8.65
N GLN A 316 -13.07 13.13 -8.96
CA GLN A 316 -12.41 12.00 -8.31
C GLN A 316 -11.09 11.65 -9.01
N LEU A 317 -10.08 11.36 -8.20
CA LEU A 317 -8.81 10.81 -8.65
C LEU A 317 -8.57 9.45 -7.98
N PHE A 318 -7.88 8.58 -8.71
CA PHE A 318 -7.52 7.24 -8.28
C PHE A 318 -6.02 7.04 -8.46
N LEU A 319 -5.38 6.40 -7.48
CA LEU A 319 -4.05 5.82 -7.62
C LEU A 319 -4.16 4.31 -7.51
N GLY A 320 -3.30 3.59 -8.23
CA GLY A 320 -3.28 2.13 -8.20
C GLY A 320 -4.43 1.48 -8.98
N GLY A 321 -5.16 2.21 -9.82
CA GLY A 321 -6.12 1.60 -10.73
C GLY A 321 -6.82 2.59 -11.65
N ARG A 322 -7.63 2.04 -12.56
CA ARG A 322 -8.48 2.84 -13.45
C ARG A 322 -9.83 3.10 -12.79
N SER A 323 -10.49 4.17 -13.20
CA SER A 323 -11.81 4.55 -12.71
C SER A 323 -12.85 3.43 -12.85
N ASP A 324 -12.79 2.62 -13.90
CA ASP A 324 -13.68 1.48 -14.17
C ASP A 324 -13.19 0.12 -13.63
N ASN A 325 -12.11 0.11 -12.84
CA ASN A 325 -11.46 -1.09 -12.30
C ASN A 325 -10.84 -2.05 -13.33
N ASP A 326 -10.77 -1.68 -14.61
CA ASP A 326 -10.05 -2.49 -15.59
C ASP A 326 -8.54 -2.43 -15.33
N SER A 327 -7.93 -3.60 -15.14
CA SER A 327 -6.48 -3.75 -15.02
C SER A 327 -5.86 -2.88 -13.90
N ASN A 328 -6.44 -2.92 -12.69
CA ASN A 328 -5.89 -2.22 -11.52
C ASN A 328 -4.47 -2.67 -11.18
N TRP A 329 -3.73 -1.81 -10.46
CA TRP A 329 -2.33 -2.00 -10.16
C TRP A 329 -2.08 -3.24 -9.30
N GLU A 330 -1.01 -3.94 -9.66
CA GLU A 330 -0.52 -5.14 -8.98
C GLU A 330 0.96 -4.88 -8.69
N GLY A 331 1.24 -4.31 -7.53
CA GLY A 331 2.53 -3.71 -7.25
C GLY A 331 2.51 -2.78 -6.05
N ARG A 332 3.57 -2.01 -5.87
CA ARG A 332 3.68 -1.05 -4.76
C ARG A 332 3.68 0.36 -5.30
N LEU A 333 3.11 1.28 -4.54
CA LEU A 333 3.17 2.71 -4.78
C LEU A 333 3.68 3.38 -3.51
N ASP A 334 4.44 4.45 -3.65
CA ASP A 334 4.99 5.16 -2.51
C ASP A 334 5.20 6.65 -2.81
N GLU A 335 5.21 7.46 -1.74
CA GLU A 335 5.54 8.89 -1.77
C GLU A 335 4.77 9.68 -2.85
N ALA A 336 3.45 9.45 -2.91
CA ALA A 336 2.58 10.03 -3.91
C ALA A 336 2.21 11.47 -3.59
N ALA A 337 2.56 12.40 -4.47
CA ALA A 337 2.34 13.82 -4.31
C ALA A 337 1.55 14.42 -5.47
N LEU A 338 0.66 15.35 -5.11
CA LEU A 338 -0.20 16.10 -6.01
C LEU A 338 0.10 17.59 -5.86
N PHE A 339 0.25 18.28 -6.99
CA PHE A 339 0.49 19.72 -7.07
C PHE A 339 -0.59 20.36 -7.92
N ASN A 340 -1.14 21.50 -7.50
CA ASN A 340 -2.10 22.28 -8.28
C ASN A 340 -1.41 23.28 -9.24
N ARG A 341 -0.25 22.89 -9.77
CA ARG A 341 0.58 23.67 -10.68
C ARG A 341 1.40 22.74 -11.57
N ALA A 342 1.95 23.30 -12.64
CA ALA A 342 2.97 22.62 -13.43
C ALA A 342 4.30 22.60 -12.65
N LEU A 343 4.92 21.41 -12.52
CA LEU A 343 6.28 21.28 -12.02
C LEU A 343 7.30 21.62 -13.11
N THR A 344 8.41 22.21 -12.70
CA THR A 344 9.56 22.48 -13.58
C THR A 344 10.43 21.24 -13.75
N GLU A 345 11.23 21.18 -14.82
CA GLU A 345 12.20 20.09 -15.03
C GLU A 345 13.18 19.90 -13.85
N GLN A 346 13.58 21.00 -13.21
CA GLN A 346 14.45 20.97 -12.03
C GLN A 346 13.77 20.30 -10.84
N GLU A 347 12.50 20.63 -10.56
CA GLU A 347 11.72 19.97 -9.51
C GLU A 347 11.52 18.48 -9.80
N ILE A 348 11.23 18.13 -11.06
CA ILE A 348 11.08 16.74 -11.50
C ILE A 348 12.38 15.95 -11.30
N ALA A 349 13.53 16.54 -11.66
CA ALA A 349 14.83 15.92 -11.46
C ALA A 349 15.15 15.70 -9.97
N LEU A 350 14.75 16.63 -9.10
CA LEU A 350 14.92 16.54 -7.65
C LEU A 350 14.05 15.45 -7.02
N LEU A 351 12.82 15.24 -7.52
CA LEU A 351 11.92 14.18 -7.07
C LEU A 351 12.39 12.79 -7.55
N ALA A 352 12.89 12.71 -8.78
CA ALA A 352 13.41 11.46 -9.37
C ALA A 352 14.73 10.99 -8.77
N ASN A 353 15.53 11.89 -8.17
CA ASN A 353 16.84 11.59 -7.59
C ASN A 353 16.87 11.92 -6.09
N PRO A 354 16.21 11.09 -5.25
CA PRO A 354 16.04 11.39 -3.82
C PRO A 354 17.36 11.33 -3.05
N VAL A 355 18.37 10.63 -3.58
CA VAL A 355 19.68 10.44 -2.94
C VAL A 355 20.70 11.57 -3.24
N HIS A 356 20.55 12.32 -4.34
CA HIS A 356 21.63 13.16 -4.91
C HIS A 356 21.37 14.68 -4.96
N ALA A 357 20.69 15.26 -3.98
CA ALA A 357 20.71 16.73 -3.83
C ALA A 357 21.11 17.12 -2.40
N VAL A 358 22.40 16.98 -2.14
CA VAL A 358 23.13 17.83 -1.21
C VAL A 358 24.17 18.55 -2.08
N GLU A 359 23.73 19.55 -2.83
CA GLU A 359 24.67 20.59 -3.26
C GLU A 359 24.89 21.51 -2.05
N LYS A 360 26.17 21.76 -1.77
CA LYS A 360 26.66 22.57 -0.65
C LYS A 360 26.25 24.04 -0.75
#